data_AF-A0A3C0I6V7-F1
#
_entry.id   AF-A0A3C0I6V7-F1
#
_cell.length_a   1.000
_cell.length_b   1.000
_cell.length_c   1.000
_cell.angle_alpha   90.00
_cell.angle_beta   90.00
_cell.angle_gamma   90.00
#
_symmetry.space_group_name_H-M   'P 1'
#
loop_
_entity.id
_entity.type
_entity.pdbx_description
1 polymer ?
#
loop_
_entity_poly.entity_id
_entity_poly.type
_entity_poly.pdbx_seq_one_letter_code
_entity_poly.pdbx_strand_id
1 'polypeptide(L)'
;RLHLLNPVAGFIWTCCDGKTEVRAIRNALQEVFVDSQEDVAKDLPNTLKLWQQQDLIDFAIPVKKRQHHKLCIGMATYDDFDGVYFSTQAISLYHPEVVDEIGILVVDNNPYGPIAEELQKLENSIANYYYIPYTENNSTAVRDVIFREADADYVLCIDCHVLIQPGAIRKLIDFLDENPDCNDLLQGPMLRDDMQSISTQMNPEWCGGMFGAWGTDERGKDIEAEPFEIPLQGMGLFACRKEAWLGFNPRFRGFGGEEGYIHEKFRQQGNKTLCLPFLRWLHRFQRPLKVPYPVKWEDRIYNYLVGFDELNLDNIENEKLEQHFAELIGEKPTQEIITQVQQEIENPFHFFDAIYCINLDFKTERWQEMQERFQRLHLRKRVRRFSAIETIENQHIGCALSHREIVEKAKRQGLNNVLVLEDDAIFLDDINLHLQRSIEELKQQNWRVFYLGGHKWGQDFSKVDGCQYLEEIPKGLTVTHAIAYHHSFFDEMLDNIPPDIDSMKIWLKNHIAIDQWLARTIQPQGGCFISSPVVASQSSILGQEYPEHRDRFS
;
A
#
# COMPACT_ATOMS: atom_id res chain seq x y z
N ARG A 1 -26.59 -10.18 -26.74
CA ARG A 1 -27.35 -9.33 -27.69
C ARG A 1 -26.39 -8.24 -28.16
N LEU A 2 -26.00 -8.22 -29.44
CA LEU A 2 -25.21 -7.12 -30.01
C LEU A 2 -26.08 -5.87 -30.05
N HIS A 3 -25.70 -4.83 -29.32
CA HIS A 3 -26.18 -3.48 -29.60
C HIS A 3 -25.35 -2.92 -30.76
N LEU A 4 -26.03 -2.45 -31.81
CA LEU A 4 -25.43 -1.65 -32.88
C LEU A 4 -24.78 -0.42 -32.24
N LEU A 5 -23.46 -0.46 -32.08
CA LEU A 5 -22.68 0.73 -31.72
C LEU A 5 -22.86 1.74 -32.87
N ASN A 6 -23.31 2.94 -32.53
CA ASN A 6 -23.28 4.10 -33.44
C ASN A 6 -21.88 4.17 -34.10
N PRO A 7 -21.75 4.52 -35.39
CA PRO A 7 -20.45 4.67 -36.07
C PRO A 7 -19.36 5.39 -35.25
N VAL A 8 -19.75 6.39 -34.45
CA VAL A 8 -18.86 7.10 -33.51
C VAL A 8 -18.30 6.16 -32.44
N ALA A 9 -19.14 5.33 -31.83
CA ALA A 9 -18.73 4.30 -30.89
C ALA A 9 -17.85 3.22 -31.55
N GLY A 10 -18.19 2.76 -32.76
CA GLY A 10 -17.31 1.84 -33.49
C GLY A 10 -15.89 2.38 -33.71
N PHE A 11 -15.80 3.69 -33.99
CA PHE A 11 -14.53 4.39 -34.23
C PHE A 11 -13.75 4.67 -32.94
N ILE A 12 -14.41 5.12 -31.86
CA ILE A 12 -13.78 5.32 -30.56
C ILE A 12 -13.18 4.00 -30.04
N TRP A 13 -13.91 2.89 -30.17
CA TRP A 13 -13.41 1.57 -29.80
C TRP A 13 -12.14 1.16 -30.55
N THR A 14 -11.97 1.61 -31.80
CA THR A 14 -10.77 1.34 -32.59
C THR A 14 -9.61 2.29 -32.26
N CYS A 15 -9.89 3.46 -31.69
CA CYS A 15 -8.88 4.47 -31.36
C CYS A 15 -8.48 4.47 -29.88
N CYS A 16 -9.30 3.91 -28.99
CA CYS A 16 -9.03 3.84 -27.56
C CYS A 16 -8.32 2.52 -27.25
N ASP A 17 -7.00 2.56 -27.23
CA ASP A 17 -6.12 1.52 -26.70
C ASP A 17 -6.09 1.46 -25.16
N GLY A 18 -7.05 2.12 -24.48
CA GLY A 18 -7.09 2.28 -23.03
C GLY A 18 -6.07 3.27 -22.46
N LYS A 19 -5.35 4.04 -23.30
CA LYS A 19 -4.32 5.00 -22.85
C LYS A 19 -4.45 6.40 -23.49
N THR A 20 -5.35 6.54 -24.45
CA THR A 20 -5.48 7.76 -25.25
C THR A 20 -6.24 8.86 -24.51
N GLU A 21 -5.67 10.07 -24.41
CA GLU A 21 -6.34 11.22 -23.80
C GLU A 21 -7.66 11.58 -24.52
N VAL A 22 -8.68 11.98 -23.75
CA VAL A 22 -9.99 12.44 -24.27
C VAL A 22 -9.85 13.49 -25.37
N ARG A 23 -8.82 14.34 -25.27
CA ARG A 23 -8.52 15.38 -26.27
C ARG A 23 -8.09 14.80 -27.62
N ALA A 24 -7.29 13.74 -27.62
CA ALA A 24 -6.84 13.07 -28.84
C ALA A 24 -8.00 12.32 -29.52
N ILE A 25 -8.87 11.66 -28.74
CA ILE A 25 -10.10 11.01 -29.24
C ILE A 25 -11.03 12.04 -29.89
N ARG A 26 -11.21 13.20 -29.24
CA ARG A 26 -12.02 14.30 -29.78
C ARG A 26 -11.47 14.82 -31.11
N ASN A 27 -10.16 15.04 -31.20
CA ASN A 27 -9.53 15.53 -32.43
C ASN A 27 -9.67 14.52 -33.57
N ALA A 28 -9.40 13.24 -33.33
CA ALA A 28 -9.56 12.18 -34.32
C ALA A 28 -11.01 12.05 -34.83
N LEU A 29 -11.99 12.17 -33.93
CA LEU A 29 -13.40 12.17 -34.31
C LEU A 29 -13.80 13.40 -35.14
N GLN A 30 -13.25 14.57 -34.84
CA GLN A 30 -13.53 15.80 -35.60
C GLN A 30 -12.94 15.78 -37.01
N GLU A 31 -11.84 15.03 -37.22
CA GLU A 31 -11.24 14.80 -38.54
C GLU A 31 -12.06 13.82 -39.39
N VAL A 32 -12.68 12.81 -38.77
CA VAL A 32 -13.44 11.77 -39.48
C VAL A 32 -14.92 12.15 -39.68
N PHE A 33 -15.52 12.87 -38.74
CA PHE A 33 -16.94 13.26 -38.76
C PHE A 33 -17.11 14.77 -38.93
N VAL A 34 -16.56 15.30 -40.04
CA VAL A 34 -16.50 16.74 -40.35
C VAL A 34 -17.88 17.41 -40.36
N ASP A 35 -18.91 16.71 -40.84
CA ASP A 35 -20.28 17.24 -40.97
C ASP A 35 -21.12 17.11 -39.68
N SER A 36 -20.57 16.53 -38.61
CA SER A 36 -21.29 16.19 -37.37
C SER A 36 -20.59 16.69 -36.10
N GLN A 37 -19.69 17.67 -36.22
CA GLN A 37 -18.80 18.08 -35.13
C GLN A 37 -19.51 18.54 -33.84
N GLU A 38 -20.66 19.23 -33.95
CA GLU A 38 -21.46 19.65 -32.78
C GLU A 38 -22.12 18.47 -32.06
N ASP A 39 -22.60 17.47 -32.80
CA ASP A 39 -23.26 16.29 -32.25
C ASP A 39 -22.24 15.33 -31.62
N VAL A 40 -21.08 15.15 -32.25
CA VAL A 40 -19.93 14.42 -31.69
C VAL A 40 -19.47 15.06 -30.38
N ALA A 41 -19.38 16.39 -30.30
CA ALA A 41 -18.96 17.08 -29.08
C ALA A 41 -19.95 16.91 -27.91
N LYS A 42 -21.26 16.77 -28.19
CA LYS A 42 -22.31 16.55 -27.19
C LYS A 42 -22.37 15.11 -26.67
N ASP A 43 -22.22 14.12 -27.56
CA ASP A 43 -22.43 12.71 -27.21
C ASP A 43 -21.16 12.02 -26.73
N LEU A 44 -19.97 12.54 -27.09
CA LEU A 44 -18.69 11.95 -26.71
C LEU A 44 -18.49 11.88 -25.19
N PRO A 45 -18.67 12.95 -24.40
CA PRO A 45 -18.46 12.88 -22.94
C PRO A 45 -19.37 11.86 -22.26
N ASN A 46 -20.64 11.78 -22.69
CA ASN A 46 -21.61 10.83 -22.12
C ASN A 46 -21.29 9.39 -22.51
N THR A 47 -20.83 9.17 -23.75
CA THR A 47 -20.43 7.84 -24.24
C THR A 47 -19.16 7.35 -23.53
N LEU A 48 -18.15 8.22 -23.41
CA LEU A 48 -16.93 7.90 -22.68
C LEU A 48 -17.21 7.64 -21.20
N LYS A 49 -18.10 8.42 -20.56
CA LYS A 49 -18.55 8.19 -19.19
C LYS A 49 -19.31 6.87 -19.03
N LEU A 50 -20.23 6.55 -19.94
CA LEU A 50 -20.97 5.28 -19.94
C LEU A 50 -20.01 4.09 -20.08
N TRP A 51 -18.97 4.23 -20.90
CA TRP A 51 -17.98 3.18 -21.12
C TRP A 51 -17.03 3.02 -19.95
N GLN A 52 -16.60 4.11 -19.33
CA GLN A 52 -15.86 4.06 -18.07
C GLN A 52 -16.71 3.39 -16.97
N GLN A 53 -18.01 3.70 -16.88
CA GLN A 53 -18.94 3.05 -15.94
C GLN A 53 -19.21 1.57 -16.24
N GLN A 54 -18.88 1.12 -17.45
CA GLN A 54 -19.01 -0.27 -17.89
C GLN A 54 -17.65 -0.97 -17.97
N ASP A 55 -16.59 -0.34 -17.44
CA ASP A 55 -15.20 -0.83 -17.47
C ASP A 55 -14.69 -1.15 -18.90
N LEU A 56 -15.23 -0.46 -19.90
CA LEU A 56 -14.90 -0.65 -21.31
C LEU A 56 -13.70 0.19 -21.76
N ILE A 57 -13.42 1.29 -21.07
CA ILE A 57 -12.26 2.16 -21.29
C ILE A 57 -11.74 2.65 -19.94
N ASP A 58 -10.42 2.77 -19.83
CA ASP A 58 -9.76 3.42 -18.71
C ASP A 58 -9.09 4.69 -19.22
N PHE A 59 -9.31 5.83 -18.57
CA PHE A 59 -8.60 7.06 -18.90
C PHE A 59 -7.47 7.20 -17.90
N ALA A 60 -6.25 7.37 -18.41
CA ALA A 60 -5.16 7.86 -17.58
C ALA A 60 -5.60 9.19 -16.96
N ILE A 61 -5.84 9.19 -15.65
CA ILE A 61 -6.16 10.38 -14.87
C ILE A 61 -4.93 11.29 -14.98
N PRO A 62 -5.02 12.48 -15.60
CA PRO A 62 -3.86 13.35 -15.75
C PRO A 62 -3.38 13.74 -14.35
N VAL A 63 -2.23 13.19 -13.94
CA VAL A 63 -1.63 13.54 -12.65
C VAL A 63 -0.93 14.88 -12.81
N LYS A 64 -1.36 15.88 -12.05
CA LYS A 64 -0.69 17.17 -11.99
C LYS A 64 0.77 16.96 -11.58
N LYS A 65 1.71 17.48 -12.38
CA LYS A 65 3.13 17.39 -12.05
C LYS A 65 3.40 18.10 -10.73
N ARG A 66 3.95 17.36 -9.77
CA ARG A 66 4.33 17.87 -8.46
C ARG A 66 5.50 18.84 -8.56
N GLN A 67 5.48 19.84 -7.69
CA GLN A 67 6.58 20.78 -7.49
C GLN A 67 7.16 20.52 -6.10
N HIS A 68 8.44 20.79 -5.95
CA HIS A 68 9.10 20.70 -4.65
C HIS A 68 8.66 21.85 -3.76
N HIS A 69 8.26 21.54 -2.53
CA HIS A 69 7.78 22.51 -1.53
C HIS A 69 8.62 22.46 -0.26
N LYS A 70 8.58 23.51 0.55
CA LYS A 70 9.23 23.51 1.86
C LYS A 70 8.53 22.56 2.82
N LEU A 71 7.19 22.62 2.86
CA LEU A 71 6.35 21.77 3.69
C LEU A 71 5.23 21.16 2.86
N CYS A 72 5.14 19.84 2.84
CA CYS A 72 3.96 19.14 2.33
C CYS A 72 2.96 18.95 3.47
N ILE A 73 1.75 19.49 3.31
CA ILE A 73 0.60 19.20 4.19
C ILE A 73 -0.21 18.09 3.54
N GLY A 74 -0.12 16.89 4.07
CA GLY A 74 -0.78 15.73 3.51
C GLY A 74 -1.94 15.23 4.34
N MET A 75 -2.94 14.64 3.68
CA MET A 75 -4.04 13.95 4.34
C MET A 75 -4.48 12.72 3.55
N ALA A 76 -4.82 11.66 4.26
CA ALA A 76 -5.52 10.50 3.69
C ALA A 76 -7.02 10.66 3.93
N THR A 77 -7.83 10.30 2.94
CA THR A 77 -9.30 10.39 3.03
C THR A 77 -9.96 9.12 2.52
N TYR A 78 -11.15 8.85 3.04
CA TYR A 78 -12.06 7.80 2.56
C TYR A 78 -13.47 8.37 2.62
N ASP A 79 -14.02 8.75 1.47
CA ASP A 79 -15.36 9.29 1.31
C ASP A 79 -15.70 10.51 2.21
N ASP A 80 -14.73 11.37 2.53
CA ASP A 80 -14.94 12.62 3.30
C ASP A 80 -14.58 13.89 2.52
N PHE A 81 -15.42 14.25 1.55
CA PHE A 81 -15.23 15.46 0.72
C PHE A 81 -15.27 16.74 1.57
N ASP A 82 -16.29 16.88 2.42
CA ASP A 82 -16.48 18.08 3.23
C ASP A 82 -15.30 18.32 4.16
N GLY A 83 -14.79 17.25 4.78
CA GLY A 83 -13.56 17.32 5.55
C GLY A 83 -12.43 17.92 4.73
N VAL A 84 -12.11 17.29 3.59
CA VAL A 84 -10.97 17.71 2.76
C VAL A 84 -11.16 19.16 2.31
N TYR A 85 -12.34 19.49 1.83
CA TYR A 85 -12.68 20.83 1.37
C TYR A 85 -12.46 21.88 2.48
N PHE A 86 -13.03 21.67 3.67
CA PHE A 86 -12.89 22.66 4.75
C PHE A 86 -11.48 22.72 5.32
N SER A 87 -10.76 21.60 5.41
CA SER A 87 -9.37 21.59 5.90
C SER A 87 -8.45 22.36 4.94
N THR A 88 -8.55 22.09 3.64
CA THR A 88 -7.71 22.75 2.62
C THR A 88 -8.05 24.23 2.42
N GLN A 89 -9.32 24.59 2.46
CA GLN A 89 -9.75 26.00 2.42
C GLN A 89 -9.36 26.75 3.69
N ALA A 90 -9.45 26.13 4.86
CA ALA A 90 -9.00 26.73 6.10
C ALA A 90 -7.50 26.98 6.10
N ILE A 91 -6.69 26.05 5.59
CA ILE A 91 -5.25 26.28 5.38
C ILE A 91 -5.04 27.54 4.53
N SER A 92 -5.72 27.63 3.37
CA SER A 92 -5.61 28.75 2.45
C SER A 92 -6.06 30.09 3.07
N LEU A 93 -7.10 30.06 3.91
CA LEU A 93 -7.69 31.25 4.53
C LEU A 93 -6.92 31.71 5.77
N TYR A 94 -6.41 30.78 6.57
CA TYR A 94 -5.80 31.05 7.88
C TYR A 94 -4.29 31.24 7.81
N HIS A 95 -3.65 30.75 6.74
CA HIS A 95 -2.19 30.79 6.56
C HIS A 95 -1.80 31.30 5.15
N PRO A 96 -2.34 32.45 4.68
CA PRO A 96 -1.98 32.99 3.37
C PRO A 96 -0.49 33.34 3.24
N GLU A 97 0.21 33.53 4.36
CA GLU A 97 1.62 33.90 4.42
C GLU A 97 2.60 32.79 4.02
N VAL A 98 2.14 31.53 3.92
CA VAL A 98 2.98 30.37 3.55
C VAL A 98 2.52 29.66 2.27
N VAL A 99 1.53 30.21 1.55
CA VAL A 99 0.88 29.51 0.41
C VAL A 99 1.86 29.07 -0.68
N ASP A 100 2.91 29.86 -0.92
CA ASP A 100 3.94 29.57 -1.94
C ASP A 100 5.03 28.60 -1.45
N GLU A 101 5.06 28.30 -0.15
CA GLU A 101 6.02 27.38 0.48
C GLU A 101 5.42 26.00 0.73
N ILE A 102 4.09 25.86 0.66
CA ILE A 102 3.38 24.63 0.97
C ILE A 102 2.82 23.92 -0.26
N GLY A 103 2.90 22.58 -0.22
CA GLY A 103 2.12 21.70 -1.07
C GLY A 103 1.00 21.04 -0.28
N ILE A 104 -0.17 20.86 -0.88
CA ILE A 104 -1.30 20.12 -0.28
C ILE A 104 -1.44 18.80 -1.02
N LEU A 105 -1.29 17.68 -0.31
CA LEU A 105 -1.35 16.34 -0.88
C LEU A 105 -2.54 15.57 -0.31
N VAL A 106 -3.46 15.11 -1.17
CA VAL A 106 -4.63 14.33 -0.77
C VAL A 106 -4.53 12.93 -1.33
N VAL A 107 -4.40 11.94 -0.44
CA VAL A 107 -4.44 10.51 -0.76
C VAL A 107 -5.87 10.02 -0.61
N ASP A 108 -6.52 9.70 -1.72
CA ASP A 108 -7.86 9.13 -1.75
C ASP A 108 -7.79 7.60 -1.67
N ASN A 109 -8.17 7.06 -0.52
CA ASN A 109 -8.19 5.62 -0.26
C ASN A 109 -9.53 4.97 -0.66
N ASN A 110 -10.37 5.68 -1.40
CA ASN A 110 -11.51 5.13 -2.14
C ASN A 110 -11.68 5.85 -3.49
N PRO A 111 -10.72 5.74 -4.44
CA PRO A 111 -10.74 6.53 -5.68
C PRO A 111 -11.82 6.10 -6.68
N TYR A 112 -12.55 5.03 -6.40
CA TYR A 112 -13.76 4.62 -7.14
C TYR A 112 -15.04 5.01 -6.40
N GLY A 113 -14.91 5.70 -5.27
CA GLY A 113 -15.99 6.18 -4.44
C GLY A 113 -16.78 7.32 -5.09
N PRO A 114 -17.98 7.62 -4.56
CA PRO A 114 -18.89 8.59 -5.15
C PRO A 114 -18.36 10.04 -5.15
N ILE A 115 -17.32 10.33 -4.36
CA ILE A 115 -16.76 11.69 -4.22
C ILE A 115 -15.41 11.90 -4.91
N ALA A 116 -14.80 10.84 -5.46
CA ALA A 116 -13.42 10.89 -5.98
C ALA A 116 -13.24 11.95 -7.07
N GLU A 117 -14.22 12.07 -7.98
CA GLU A 117 -14.22 13.09 -9.05
C GLU A 117 -14.20 14.51 -8.48
N GLU A 118 -14.95 14.77 -7.40
CA GLU A 118 -15.01 16.09 -6.78
C GLU A 118 -13.74 16.39 -5.95
N LEU A 119 -13.17 15.38 -5.27
CA LEU A 119 -11.87 15.51 -4.62
C LEU A 119 -10.77 15.87 -5.61
N GLN A 120 -10.77 15.25 -6.79
CA GLN A 120 -9.80 15.54 -7.83
C GLN A 120 -9.98 16.96 -8.37
N LYS A 121 -11.22 17.40 -8.62
CA LYS A 121 -11.52 18.74 -9.17
C LYS A 121 -10.99 19.89 -8.32
N LEU A 122 -10.72 19.69 -7.03
CA LEU A 122 -10.08 20.69 -6.16
C LEU A 122 -8.72 21.15 -6.69
N GLU A 123 -8.02 20.35 -7.52
CA GLU A 123 -6.78 20.74 -8.22
C GLU A 123 -6.93 22.01 -9.08
N ASN A 124 -8.15 22.31 -9.53
CA ASN A 124 -8.46 23.47 -10.38
C ASN A 124 -8.70 24.75 -9.56
N SER A 125 -8.98 24.62 -8.27
CA SER A 125 -9.37 25.74 -7.40
C SER A 125 -8.40 26.04 -6.28
N ILE A 126 -7.59 25.05 -5.87
CA ILE A 126 -6.67 25.17 -4.74
C ILE A 126 -5.23 25.15 -5.25
N ALA A 127 -4.48 26.20 -4.94
CA ALA A 127 -3.07 26.31 -5.29
C ALA A 127 -2.27 25.17 -4.65
N ASN A 128 -1.29 24.64 -5.37
CA ASN A 128 -0.41 23.56 -4.90
C ASN A 128 -1.12 22.31 -4.35
N TYR A 129 -2.39 22.09 -4.73
CA TYR A 129 -3.13 20.87 -4.44
C TYR A 129 -2.75 19.76 -5.42
N TYR A 130 -2.53 18.56 -4.90
CA TYR A 130 -2.19 17.33 -5.61
C TYR A 130 -3.06 16.17 -5.13
N TYR A 131 -3.76 15.52 -6.07
CA TYR A 131 -4.60 14.36 -5.78
C TYR A 131 -3.88 13.04 -6.11
N ILE A 132 -3.94 12.07 -5.20
CA ILE A 132 -3.35 10.73 -5.36
C ILE A 132 -4.43 9.67 -5.14
N PRO A 133 -4.87 8.95 -6.19
CA PRO A 133 -5.72 7.77 -6.01
C PRO A 133 -4.89 6.61 -5.44
N TYR A 134 -5.41 5.91 -4.43
CA TYR A 134 -4.69 4.81 -3.79
C TYR A 134 -5.60 3.60 -3.50
N THR A 135 -5.20 2.43 -4.02
CA THR A 135 -6.02 1.21 -4.03
C THR A 135 -5.32 -0.04 -3.48
N GLU A 136 -4.05 0.06 -3.06
CA GLU A 136 -3.27 -1.13 -2.66
C GLU A 136 -3.82 -1.81 -1.39
N ASN A 137 -4.25 -1.01 -0.42
CA ASN A 137 -4.86 -1.46 0.82
C ASN A 137 -5.75 -0.38 1.42
N ASN A 138 -6.73 -0.80 2.24
CA ASN A 138 -7.59 0.13 2.99
C ASN A 138 -7.18 0.09 4.45
N SER A 139 -6.60 1.19 4.94
CA SER A 139 -6.20 1.31 6.33
C SER A 139 -6.00 2.77 6.74
N THR A 140 -6.13 3.06 8.02
CA THR A 140 -5.65 4.33 8.58
C THR A 140 -4.13 4.49 8.42
N ALA A 141 -3.36 3.41 8.29
CA ALA A 141 -1.91 3.46 8.02
C ALA A 141 -1.56 3.99 6.61
N VAL A 142 -2.55 4.21 5.73
CA VAL A 142 -2.36 4.81 4.39
C VAL A 142 -1.77 6.23 4.45
N ARG A 143 -1.77 6.88 5.63
CA ARG A 143 -1.00 8.13 5.82
C ARG A 143 0.50 7.96 5.53
N ASP A 144 1.06 6.75 5.56
CA ASP A 144 2.41 6.47 5.07
C ASP A 144 2.64 6.94 3.63
N VAL A 145 1.62 6.78 2.77
CA VAL A 145 1.65 7.19 1.36
C VAL A 145 1.98 8.67 1.22
N ILE A 146 1.52 9.51 2.14
CA ILE A 146 1.80 10.95 2.14
C ILE A 146 3.31 11.19 2.14
N PHE A 147 4.05 10.49 3.02
CA PHE A 147 5.50 10.66 3.12
C PHE A 147 6.22 10.14 1.87
N ARG A 148 5.75 9.03 1.30
CA ARG A 148 6.33 8.47 0.07
C ARG A 148 6.13 9.39 -1.14
N GLU A 149 4.95 10.01 -1.22
CA GLU A 149 4.52 10.82 -2.35
C GLU A 149 4.84 12.32 -2.16
N ALA A 150 5.19 12.78 -0.97
CA ALA A 150 5.58 14.17 -0.74
C ALA A 150 6.88 14.51 -1.49
N ASP A 151 6.87 15.59 -2.27
CA ASP A 151 8.10 16.23 -2.79
C ASP A 151 8.37 17.48 -1.96
N ALA A 152 8.89 17.30 -0.74
CA ALA A 152 9.16 18.37 0.21
C ALA A 152 10.24 18.01 1.23
N ASP A 153 10.84 19.03 1.87
CA ASP A 153 11.80 18.86 2.98
C ASP A 153 11.11 18.27 4.22
N TYR A 154 9.95 18.83 4.55
CA TYR A 154 9.16 18.49 5.73
C TYR A 154 7.76 18.03 5.33
N VAL A 155 7.16 17.18 6.15
CA VAL A 155 5.78 16.71 5.96
C VAL A 155 4.99 16.94 7.24
N LEU A 156 3.84 17.61 7.12
CA LEU A 156 2.80 17.72 8.13
C LEU A 156 1.62 16.86 7.68
N CYS A 157 1.44 15.70 8.31
CA CYS A 157 0.29 14.85 8.08
C CYS A 157 -0.87 15.28 8.99
N ILE A 158 -2.06 15.43 8.42
CA ILE A 158 -3.30 15.72 9.15
C ILE A 158 -4.40 14.73 8.75
N ASP A 159 -5.33 14.50 9.66
CA ASP A 159 -6.63 13.93 9.29
C ASP A 159 -7.36 14.88 8.35
N CYS A 160 -8.16 14.32 7.45
CA CYS A 160 -8.80 15.10 6.39
C CYS A 160 -9.90 16.06 6.87
N HIS A 161 -10.12 16.26 8.17
CA HIS A 161 -11.15 17.14 8.75
C HIS A 161 -10.59 17.87 9.97
N VAL A 162 -9.43 18.49 9.75
CA VAL A 162 -8.64 19.24 10.73
C VAL A 162 -8.52 20.70 10.33
N LEU A 163 -8.69 21.59 11.31
CA LEU A 163 -8.47 23.03 11.15
C LEU A 163 -7.27 23.44 12.01
N ILE A 164 -6.25 24.06 11.40
CA ILE A 164 -5.04 24.49 12.10
C ILE A 164 -5.16 25.96 12.45
N GLN A 165 -4.88 26.32 13.71
CA GLN A 165 -4.99 27.70 14.21
C GLN A 165 -4.16 28.68 13.34
N PRO A 166 -4.67 29.88 12.99
CA PRO A 166 -3.97 30.84 12.13
C PRO A 166 -2.51 31.11 12.57
N GLY A 167 -1.60 31.16 11.59
CA GLY A 167 -0.16 31.42 11.79
C GLY A 167 0.65 30.25 12.35
N ALA A 168 0.02 29.16 12.80
CA ALA A 168 0.74 28.01 13.35
C ALA A 168 1.60 27.27 12.33
N ILE A 169 1.22 27.27 11.04
CA ILE A 169 2.02 26.63 9.99
C ILE A 169 3.30 27.43 9.74
N ARG A 170 3.23 28.76 9.70
CA ARG A 170 4.42 29.62 9.62
C ARG A 170 5.39 29.33 10.77
N LYS A 171 4.89 29.31 12.02
CA LYS A 171 5.71 28.97 13.19
C LYS A 171 6.32 27.57 13.11
N LEU A 172 5.61 26.60 12.53
CA LEU A 172 6.15 25.24 12.34
C LEU A 172 7.33 25.24 11.36
N ILE A 173 7.18 25.92 10.22
CA ILE A 173 8.27 26.02 9.23
C ILE A 173 9.46 26.77 9.85
N ASP A 174 9.23 27.86 10.58
CA ASP A 174 10.28 28.61 11.28
C ASP A 174 11.03 27.73 12.28
N PHE A 175 10.30 26.97 13.11
CA PHE A 175 10.88 26.01 14.04
C PHE A 175 11.76 24.97 13.34
N LEU A 176 11.31 24.44 12.21
CA LEU A 176 12.06 23.45 11.43
C LEU A 176 13.31 24.06 10.78
N ASP A 177 13.25 25.30 10.30
CA ASP A 177 14.40 26.02 9.74
C ASP A 177 15.44 26.39 10.79
N GLU A 178 15.02 26.70 12.01
CA GLU A 178 15.91 26.91 13.15
C GLU A 178 16.52 25.61 13.68
N ASN A 179 15.88 24.46 13.41
CA ASN A 179 16.30 23.14 13.87
C ASN A 179 16.42 22.13 12.71
N PRO A 180 17.31 22.36 11.73
CA PRO A 180 17.38 21.55 10.50
C PRO A 180 17.79 20.09 10.75
N ASP A 181 18.45 19.81 11.88
CA ASP A 181 18.88 18.47 12.29
C ASP A 181 17.85 17.75 13.18
N CYS A 182 16.65 18.33 13.35
CA CYS A 182 15.57 17.72 14.11
C CYS A 182 14.98 16.52 13.36
N ASN A 183 15.19 15.32 13.93
CA ASN A 183 14.60 14.06 13.46
C ASN A 183 13.47 13.58 14.40
N ASP A 184 12.96 14.46 15.26
CA ASP A 184 11.88 14.13 16.20
C ASP A 184 10.52 14.10 15.50
N LEU A 185 9.57 13.36 16.08
CA LEU A 185 8.16 13.40 15.71
C LEU A 185 7.51 14.61 16.40
N LEU A 186 6.95 15.52 15.62
CA LEU A 186 6.41 16.80 16.09
C LEU A 186 4.90 16.79 16.07
N GLN A 187 4.27 17.20 17.16
CA GLN A 187 2.82 17.25 17.32
C GLN A 187 2.42 18.49 18.08
N GLY A 188 1.12 18.80 18.15
CA GLY A 188 0.65 19.97 18.88
C GLY A 188 -0.69 19.75 19.58
N PRO A 189 -1.09 20.67 20.48
CA PRO A 189 -2.29 20.49 21.29
C PRO A 189 -3.56 20.51 20.45
N MET A 190 -4.40 19.48 20.61
CA MET A 190 -5.72 19.44 19.99
C MET A 190 -6.70 20.32 20.78
N LEU A 191 -7.30 21.30 20.12
CA LEU A 191 -8.40 22.11 20.62
C LEU A 191 -9.70 21.29 20.66
N ARG A 192 -10.53 21.53 21.67
CA ARG A 192 -11.92 21.07 21.73
C ARG A 192 -12.85 22.09 21.05
N ASP A 193 -14.08 21.66 20.77
CA ASP A 193 -15.12 22.49 20.14
C ASP A 193 -15.49 23.77 20.92
N ASP A 194 -15.13 23.86 22.20
CA ASP A 194 -15.31 25.07 23.04
C ASP A 194 -14.25 26.16 22.79
N MET A 195 -13.25 25.87 21.95
CA MET A 195 -12.10 26.72 21.60
C MET A 195 -11.23 27.14 22.81
N GLN A 196 -11.39 26.48 23.95
CA GLN A 196 -10.68 26.80 25.20
C GLN A 196 -9.93 25.59 25.74
N SER A 197 -10.60 24.44 25.78
CA SER A 197 -10.03 23.20 26.27
C SER A 197 -9.07 22.62 25.24
N ILE A 198 -7.94 22.09 25.71
CA ILE A 198 -6.92 21.47 24.86
C ILE A 198 -6.62 20.03 25.31
N SER A 199 -5.95 19.26 24.46
CA SER A 199 -5.34 17.98 24.81
C SER A 199 -3.97 17.88 24.15
N THR A 200 -2.92 17.82 24.95
CA THR A 200 -1.51 17.94 24.52
C THR A 200 -0.87 16.59 24.22
N GLN A 201 -1.28 15.53 24.93
CA GLN A 201 -0.77 14.17 24.76
C GLN A 201 -1.88 13.13 24.95
N MET A 202 -1.56 11.88 24.64
CA MET A 202 -2.23 10.71 25.18
C MET A 202 -1.34 10.06 26.25
N ASN A 203 -1.92 9.68 27.38
CA ASN A 203 -1.26 8.85 28.38
C ASN A 203 -1.17 7.39 27.86
N PRO A 204 -0.07 6.66 28.11
CA PRO A 204 0.15 5.30 27.62
C PRO A 204 -0.66 4.26 28.40
N GLU A 205 -1.99 4.34 28.26
CA GLU A 205 -2.96 3.46 28.90
C GLU A 205 -4.07 3.07 27.92
N TRP A 206 -4.66 1.90 28.13
CA TRP A 206 -5.75 1.41 27.29
C TRP A 206 -7.07 2.09 27.63
N CYS A 207 -7.80 2.57 26.61
CA CYS A 207 -9.10 3.19 26.77
C CYS A 207 -9.95 3.03 25.51
N GLY A 208 -11.20 2.58 25.63
CA GLY A 208 -12.15 2.55 24.49
C GLY A 208 -11.68 1.73 23.28
N GLY A 209 -10.79 0.77 23.50
CA GLY A 209 -10.20 -0.04 22.43
C GLY A 209 -9.00 0.60 21.76
N MET A 210 -8.42 1.67 22.28
CA MET A 210 -7.20 2.30 21.76
C MET A 210 -6.13 2.32 22.86
N PHE A 211 -4.87 2.24 22.46
CA PHE A 211 -3.74 2.53 23.34
C PHE A 211 -3.48 4.04 23.28
N GLY A 212 -3.74 4.72 24.40
CA GLY A 212 -3.72 6.17 24.49
C GLY A 212 -5.02 6.74 25.07
N ALA A 213 -4.92 7.46 26.18
CA ALA A 213 -6.03 8.24 26.73
C ALA A 213 -5.68 9.73 26.76
N TRP A 214 -6.55 10.58 26.19
CA TRP A 214 -6.30 12.02 26.09
C TRP A 214 -6.02 12.68 27.45
N GLY A 215 -4.90 13.38 27.54
CA GLY A 215 -4.47 14.14 28.70
C GLY A 215 -4.13 15.60 28.36
N THR A 216 -3.84 16.37 29.39
CA THR A 216 -3.38 17.77 29.26
C THR A 216 -2.22 18.02 30.20
N ASP A 217 -1.09 18.44 29.64
CA ASP A 217 0.07 18.94 30.34
C ASP A 217 -0.06 20.46 30.49
N GLU A 218 0.22 20.97 31.69
CA GLU A 218 0.12 22.41 32.00
C GLU A 218 1.02 23.26 31.10
N ARG A 219 2.17 22.73 30.65
CA ARG A 219 3.10 23.45 29.77
C ARG A 219 2.47 23.83 28.44
N GLY A 220 1.57 22.99 27.89
CA GLY A 220 0.94 23.25 26.60
C GLY A 220 -0.20 24.28 26.64
N LYS A 221 -0.62 24.73 27.84
CA LYS A 221 -1.65 25.78 27.98
C LYS A 221 -1.13 27.15 27.55
N ASP A 222 0.15 27.42 27.78
CA ASP A 222 0.81 28.59 27.24
C ASP A 222 1.23 28.29 25.79
N ILE A 223 0.68 29.07 24.85
CA ILE A 223 0.93 28.88 23.42
C ILE A 223 2.36 29.26 23.02
N GLU A 224 3.04 30.09 23.82
CA GLU A 224 4.42 30.52 23.59
C GLU A 224 5.43 29.73 24.43
N ALA A 225 4.99 28.66 25.13
CA ALA A 225 5.91 27.79 25.85
C ALA A 225 6.83 27.01 24.90
N GLU A 226 8.01 26.67 25.43
CA GLU A 226 8.98 25.83 24.74
C GLU A 226 8.40 24.44 24.42
N PRO A 227 8.82 23.82 23.28
CA PRO A 227 8.53 22.42 22.99
C PRO A 227 8.89 21.49 24.14
N PHE A 228 8.07 20.46 24.35
CA PHE A 228 8.33 19.46 25.39
C PHE A 228 8.00 18.04 24.94
N GLU A 229 8.72 17.07 25.50
CA GLU A 229 8.51 15.66 25.17
C GLU A 229 7.17 15.14 25.72
N ILE A 230 6.48 14.36 24.89
CA ILE A 230 5.27 13.62 25.22
C ILE A 230 5.45 12.12 24.93
N PRO A 231 4.75 11.23 25.65
CA PRO A 231 4.90 9.79 25.42
C PRO A 231 4.29 9.36 24.08
N LEU A 232 3.08 9.84 23.79
CA LEU A 232 2.38 9.67 22.51
C LEU A 232 1.26 10.70 22.36
N GLN A 233 0.65 10.79 21.17
CA GLN A 233 -0.61 11.47 20.91
C GLN A 233 -1.41 10.69 19.83
N GLY A 234 -2.61 11.16 19.51
CA GLY A 234 -3.35 10.69 18.33
C GLY A 234 -2.66 11.06 17.03
N MET A 235 -2.89 10.29 15.97
CA MET A 235 -2.28 10.50 14.65
C MET A 235 -3.07 11.48 13.74
N GLY A 236 -3.83 12.39 14.35
CA GLY A 236 -4.67 13.36 13.61
C GLY A 236 -3.92 14.61 13.16
N LEU A 237 -2.79 14.93 13.77
CA LEU A 237 -1.83 15.92 13.30
C LEU A 237 -0.43 15.56 13.79
N PHE A 238 0.53 15.45 12.87
CA PHE A 238 1.93 15.24 13.20
C PHE A 238 2.82 15.68 12.05
N ALA A 239 4.03 16.11 12.35
CA ALA A 239 5.04 16.50 11.38
C ALA A 239 6.40 15.89 11.69
N CYS A 240 7.21 15.72 10.67
CA CYS A 240 8.64 15.48 10.81
C CYS A 240 9.36 15.86 9.52
N ARG A 241 10.69 15.85 9.56
CA ARG A 241 11.50 15.82 8.34
C ARG A 241 11.16 14.57 7.53
N LYS A 242 10.95 14.72 6.22
CA LYS A 242 10.54 13.60 5.35
C LYS A 242 11.47 12.40 5.49
N GLU A 243 12.78 12.65 5.48
CA GLU A 243 13.83 11.64 5.59
C GLU A 243 13.93 10.99 6.99
N ALA A 244 13.32 11.58 8.03
CA ALA A 244 13.26 11.01 9.37
C ALA A 244 12.06 10.07 9.56
N TRP A 245 11.14 9.99 8.59
CA TRP A 245 9.96 9.14 8.67
C TRP A 245 10.34 7.66 8.64
N LEU A 246 9.88 6.90 9.66
CA LEU A 246 10.24 5.49 9.86
C LEU A 246 9.25 4.48 9.26
N GLY A 247 8.13 4.97 8.71
CA GLY A 247 7.10 4.15 8.09
C GLY A 247 6.22 3.34 9.06
N PHE A 248 5.02 3.00 8.59
CA PHE A 248 4.14 2.04 9.26
C PHE A 248 4.42 0.61 8.79
N ASN A 249 4.03 -0.38 9.61
CA ASN A 249 4.12 -1.77 9.20
C ASN A 249 3.26 -2.02 7.94
N PRO A 250 3.82 -2.60 6.86
CA PRO A 250 3.10 -2.80 5.59
C PRO A 250 1.92 -3.80 5.69
N ARG A 251 1.82 -4.53 6.81
CA ARG A 251 0.75 -5.48 7.08
C ARG A 251 -0.46 -4.83 7.76
N PHE A 252 -0.34 -3.60 8.27
CA PHE A 252 -1.47 -2.90 8.92
C PHE A 252 -2.68 -2.78 7.99
N ARG A 253 -3.86 -3.04 8.55
CA ARG A 253 -5.13 -3.10 7.81
C ARG A 253 -6.28 -2.50 8.61
N GLY A 254 -7.30 -1.99 7.93
CA GLY A 254 -8.46 -1.42 8.62
C GLY A 254 -8.07 -0.26 9.53
N PHE A 255 -8.63 -0.21 10.74
CA PHE A 255 -8.56 0.97 11.61
C PHE A 255 -7.82 0.73 12.92
N GLY A 256 -6.87 1.62 13.23
CA GLY A 256 -6.21 1.77 14.53
C GLY A 256 -4.97 0.88 14.71
N GLY A 257 -4.10 1.26 15.66
CA GLY A 257 -2.83 0.58 15.92
C GLY A 257 -1.61 1.45 15.67
N GLU A 258 -1.78 2.61 15.03
CA GLU A 258 -0.68 3.55 14.73
C GLU A 258 -0.27 4.40 15.93
N GLU A 259 -1.24 4.80 16.77
CA GLU A 259 -1.00 5.53 18.00
C GLU A 259 -0.12 4.70 18.97
N GLY A 260 0.88 5.34 19.58
CA GLY A 260 1.90 4.65 20.37
C GLY A 260 2.93 3.88 19.54
N TYR A 261 2.53 3.14 18.51
CA TYR A 261 3.45 2.35 17.66
C TYR A 261 4.52 3.22 16.99
N ILE A 262 4.12 4.25 16.23
CA ILE A 262 5.10 5.08 15.52
C ILE A 262 5.95 5.90 16.48
N HIS A 263 5.37 6.32 17.59
CA HIS A 263 6.07 7.07 18.64
C HIS A 263 7.20 6.23 19.23
N GLU A 264 6.94 4.95 19.45
CA GLU A 264 7.93 4.00 19.93
C GLU A 264 8.99 3.69 18.86
N LYS A 265 8.65 3.63 17.57
CA LYS A 265 9.67 3.55 16.49
C LYS A 265 10.65 4.71 16.55
N PHE A 266 10.16 5.95 16.67
CA PHE A 266 11.02 7.12 16.82
C PHE A 266 11.91 7.01 18.07
N ARG A 267 11.33 6.56 19.19
CA ARG A 267 12.06 6.37 20.46
C ARG A 267 13.15 5.31 20.37
N GLN A 268 12.90 4.18 19.73
CA GLN A 268 13.89 3.11 19.52
C GLN A 268 15.06 3.56 18.63
N GLN A 269 14.86 4.57 17.77
CA GLN A 269 15.93 5.23 16.99
C GLN A 269 16.62 6.37 17.74
N GLY A 270 16.28 6.62 19.01
CA GLY A 270 16.87 7.67 19.84
C GLY A 270 16.26 9.06 19.63
N ASN A 271 15.21 9.18 18.83
CA ASN A 271 14.45 10.42 18.62
C ASN A 271 13.34 10.55 19.68
N LYS A 272 12.72 11.73 19.74
CA LYS A 272 11.63 12.05 20.68
C LYS A 272 10.31 12.27 19.95
N THR A 273 9.22 12.26 20.71
CA THR A 273 7.97 12.88 20.29
C THR A 273 7.80 14.20 21.06
N LEU A 274 7.71 15.32 20.35
CA LEU A 274 7.58 16.65 20.95
C LEU A 274 6.17 17.21 20.73
N CYS A 275 5.60 17.77 21.80
CA CYS A 275 4.48 18.69 21.72
C CYS A 275 5.01 20.11 21.50
N LEU A 276 4.54 20.76 20.44
CA LEU A 276 4.78 22.15 20.07
C LEU A 276 3.55 22.97 20.51
N PRO A 277 3.61 23.74 21.61
CA PRO A 277 2.42 24.40 22.18
C PRO A 277 1.70 25.36 21.21
N PHE A 278 2.43 25.94 20.27
CA PHE A 278 1.89 26.84 19.24
C PHE A 278 1.11 26.12 18.13
N LEU A 279 1.33 24.82 17.91
CA LEU A 279 0.76 24.06 16.80
C LEU A 279 -0.64 23.53 17.17
N ARG A 280 -1.57 24.44 17.44
CA ARG A 280 -2.92 24.08 17.88
C ARG A 280 -3.84 23.77 16.72
N TRP A 281 -4.69 22.76 16.89
CA TRP A 281 -5.56 22.26 15.82
C TRP A 281 -6.88 21.73 16.36
N LEU A 282 -7.96 21.94 15.61
CA LEU A 282 -9.29 21.41 15.90
C LEU A 282 -9.55 20.19 15.01
N HIS A 283 -10.14 19.14 15.59
CA HIS A 283 -10.51 17.93 14.88
C HIS A 283 -12.01 17.67 14.97
N ARG A 284 -12.66 17.48 13.83
CA ARG A 284 -14.08 17.08 13.79
C ARG A 284 -14.23 15.59 14.10
N PHE A 285 -14.54 15.23 15.34
CA PHE A 285 -14.84 13.84 15.73
C PHE A 285 -16.22 13.37 15.26
N GLN A 286 -17.18 14.27 15.13
CA GLN A 286 -18.56 13.93 14.83
C GLN A 286 -18.69 13.46 13.38
N ARG A 287 -19.49 12.40 13.19
CA ARG A 287 -19.86 11.84 11.89
C ARG A 287 -21.37 11.59 11.86
N PRO A 288 -22.20 12.61 11.57
CA PRO A 288 -23.65 12.48 11.60
C PRO A 288 -24.21 11.38 10.69
N LEU A 289 -23.53 11.12 9.56
CA LEU A 289 -23.88 10.07 8.59
C LEU A 289 -23.18 8.73 8.86
N LYS A 290 -22.54 8.59 10.04
CA LYS A 290 -21.65 7.48 10.42
C LYS A 290 -20.37 7.44 9.57
N VAL A 291 -19.46 6.55 9.95
CA VAL A 291 -18.22 6.30 9.20
C VAL A 291 -18.53 5.48 7.93
N PRO A 292 -17.94 5.81 6.77
CA PRO A 292 -18.22 5.13 5.49
C PRO A 292 -17.46 3.81 5.30
N TYR A 293 -16.63 3.40 6.26
CA TYR A 293 -15.82 2.20 6.24
C TYR A 293 -16.07 1.32 7.47
N PRO A 294 -15.83 0.00 7.38
CA PRO A 294 -16.00 -0.90 8.51
C PRO A 294 -14.95 -0.63 9.59
N VAL A 295 -15.38 -0.58 10.85
CA VAL A 295 -14.50 -0.53 12.03
C VAL A 295 -14.63 -1.85 12.77
N LYS A 296 -13.62 -2.71 12.64
CA LYS A 296 -13.60 -4.07 13.16
C LYS A 296 -12.63 -4.19 14.33
N TRP A 297 -13.02 -4.90 15.38
CA TRP A 297 -12.13 -5.16 16.51
C TRP A 297 -10.95 -6.04 16.12
N GLU A 298 -11.19 -6.96 15.19
CA GLU A 298 -10.20 -7.88 14.64
C GLU A 298 -9.03 -7.14 13.98
N ASP A 299 -9.31 -6.09 13.21
CA ASP A 299 -8.27 -5.31 12.52
C ASP A 299 -7.42 -4.53 13.53
N ARG A 300 -8.05 -4.01 14.58
CA ARG A 300 -7.36 -3.23 15.61
C ARG A 300 -6.48 -4.10 16.50
N ILE A 301 -7.01 -5.21 17.01
CA ILE A 301 -6.24 -6.20 17.78
C ILE A 301 -5.07 -6.71 16.94
N TYR A 302 -5.32 -7.01 15.65
CA TYR A 302 -4.27 -7.42 14.72
C TYR A 302 -3.16 -6.39 14.58
N ASN A 303 -3.48 -5.12 14.30
CA ASN A 303 -2.45 -4.10 14.10
C ASN A 303 -1.61 -3.86 15.36
N TYR A 304 -2.20 -3.86 16.56
CA TYR A 304 -1.43 -3.75 17.80
C TYR A 304 -0.49 -4.95 18.01
N LEU A 305 -1.00 -6.19 17.85
CA LEU A 305 -0.17 -7.39 18.02
C LEU A 305 0.98 -7.44 16.99
N VAL A 306 0.70 -7.13 15.73
CA VAL A 306 1.72 -7.06 14.67
C VAL A 306 2.72 -5.94 14.92
N GLY A 307 2.26 -4.79 15.42
CA GLY A 307 3.12 -3.68 15.80
C GLY A 307 4.03 -4.01 16.98
N PHE A 308 3.51 -4.69 18.00
CA PHE A 308 4.29 -5.13 19.16
C PHE A 308 5.29 -6.22 18.80
N ASP A 309 4.96 -7.13 17.89
CA ASP A 309 5.89 -8.11 17.34
C ASP A 309 7.07 -7.43 16.62
N GLU A 310 6.81 -6.48 15.72
CA GLU A 310 7.87 -5.70 15.05
C GLU A 310 8.75 -4.93 16.04
N LEU A 311 8.14 -4.35 17.08
CA LEU A 311 8.83 -3.55 18.09
C LEU A 311 9.51 -4.37 19.20
N ASN A 312 9.32 -5.70 19.23
CA ASN A 312 9.75 -6.60 20.31
C ASN A 312 9.19 -6.20 21.70
N LEU A 313 7.89 -5.87 21.76
CA LEU A 313 7.15 -5.48 22.98
C LEU A 313 6.08 -6.51 23.42
N ASP A 314 5.94 -7.56 22.63
CA ASP A 314 4.95 -8.63 22.70
C ASP A 314 4.68 -9.13 24.13
N ASN A 315 5.69 -9.42 24.94
CA ASN A 315 5.44 -10.12 26.21
C ASN A 315 4.63 -9.31 27.25
N ILE A 316 4.92 -8.02 27.40
CA ILE A 316 4.25 -7.19 28.45
C ILE A 316 2.99 -6.51 27.89
N GLU A 317 3.03 -6.06 26.64
CA GLU A 317 1.93 -5.30 26.07
C GLU A 317 0.79 -6.21 25.56
N ASN A 318 1.08 -7.46 25.16
CA ASN A 318 0.02 -8.40 24.77
C ASN A 318 -0.90 -8.77 25.94
N GLU A 319 -0.36 -8.96 27.15
CA GLU A 319 -1.18 -9.27 28.34
C GLU A 319 -2.16 -8.13 28.66
N LYS A 320 -1.70 -6.88 28.62
CA LYS A 320 -2.54 -5.69 28.85
C LYS A 320 -3.59 -5.52 27.75
N LEU A 321 -3.20 -5.74 26.50
CA LEU A 321 -4.10 -5.71 25.35
C LEU A 321 -5.21 -6.75 25.52
N GLU A 322 -4.85 -7.99 25.84
CA GLU A 322 -5.78 -9.09 26.03
C GLU A 322 -6.78 -8.78 27.14
N GLN A 323 -6.30 -8.32 28.30
CA GLN A 323 -7.16 -7.91 29.40
C GLN A 323 -8.15 -6.83 28.96
N HIS A 324 -7.66 -5.77 28.30
CA HIS A 324 -8.48 -4.66 27.86
C HIS A 324 -9.59 -5.08 26.88
N PHE A 325 -9.26 -5.90 25.87
CA PHE A 325 -10.25 -6.37 24.92
C PHE A 325 -11.20 -7.42 25.52
N ALA A 326 -10.73 -8.26 26.45
CA ALA A 326 -11.59 -9.18 27.18
C ALA A 326 -12.66 -8.42 27.99
N GLU A 327 -12.31 -7.30 28.61
CA GLU A 327 -13.25 -6.42 29.30
C GLU A 327 -14.21 -5.71 28.33
N LEU A 328 -13.74 -5.32 27.14
CA LEU A 328 -14.50 -4.52 26.18
C LEU A 328 -15.48 -5.34 25.31
N ILE A 329 -15.04 -6.48 24.79
CA ILE A 329 -15.80 -7.30 23.84
C ILE A 329 -16.08 -8.72 24.35
N GLY A 330 -15.53 -9.10 25.50
CA GLY A 330 -15.67 -10.41 26.12
C GLY A 330 -14.44 -11.31 25.92
N GLU A 331 -14.16 -12.18 26.90
CA GLU A 331 -13.02 -13.10 26.89
C GLU A 331 -13.00 -13.99 25.64
N LYS A 332 -14.10 -14.68 25.36
CA LYS A 332 -14.19 -15.64 24.24
C LYS A 332 -13.87 -15.01 22.88
N PRO A 333 -14.57 -13.94 22.42
CA PRO A 333 -14.26 -13.34 21.12
C PRO A 333 -12.85 -12.73 21.09
N THR A 334 -12.35 -12.18 22.20
CA THR A 334 -10.97 -11.68 22.29
C THR A 334 -9.97 -12.80 22.04
N GLN A 335 -10.11 -13.93 22.73
CA GLN A 335 -9.24 -15.09 22.57
C GLN A 335 -9.29 -15.69 21.16
N GLU A 336 -10.49 -15.76 20.58
CA GLU A 336 -10.66 -16.24 19.19
C GLU A 336 -9.91 -15.35 18.19
N ILE A 337 -9.95 -14.02 18.38
CA ILE A 337 -9.23 -13.07 17.54
C ILE A 337 -7.72 -13.20 17.76
N ILE A 338 -7.25 -13.14 19.01
CA ILE A 338 -5.82 -13.22 19.35
C ILE A 338 -5.22 -14.51 18.79
N THR A 339 -5.90 -15.65 18.98
CA THR A 339 -5.45 -16.95 18.43
C THR A 339 -5.31 -16.90 16.91
N GLN A 340 -6.27 -16.29 16.20
CA GLN A 340 -6.18 -16.14 14.74
C GLN A 340 -5.02 -15.23 14.32
N VAL A 341 -4.75 -14.16 15.07
CA VAL A 341 -3.63 -13.26 14.79
C VAL A 341 -2.30 -13.95 15.04
N GLN A 342 -2.15 -14.66 16.16
CA GLN A 342 -0.95 -15.44 16.48
C GLN A 342 -0.69 -16.50 15.41
N GLN A 343 -1.72 -17.22 14.97
CA GLN A 343 -1.61 -18.14 13.84
C GLN A 343 -1.12 -17.46 12.56
N GLU A 344 -1.46 -16.19 12.32
CA GLU A 344 -0.99 -15.43 11.16
C GLU A 344 0.45 -14.91 11.32
N ILE A 345 0.88 -14.62 12.56
CA ILE A 345 2.25 -14.18 12.88
C ILE A 345 3.23 -15.36 12.82
N GLU A 346 2.85 -16.49 13.40
CA GLU A 346 3.64 -17.73 13.41
C GLU A 346 3.67 -18.43 12.04
N ASN A 347 2.79 -18.05 11.12
CA ASN A 347 2.75 -18.60 9.78
C ASN A 347 4.03 -18.22 9.00
N PRO A 348 4.72 -19.16 8.32
CA PRO A 348 5.95 -18.85 7.58
C PRO A 348 5.77 -17.79 6.48
N PHE A 349 4.56 -17.65 5.93
CA PHE A 349 4.24 -16.60 4.97
C PHE A 349 4.29 -15.19 5.60
N HIS A 350 4.31 -15.08 6.93
CA HIS A 350 4.49 -13.81 7.62
C HIS A 350 5.81 -13.13 7.27
N PHE A 351 6.83 -13.91 6.87
CA PHE A 351 8.12 -13.42 6.38
C PHE A 351 8.03 -12.45 5.20
N PHE A 352 6.97 -12.57 4.38
CA PHE A 352 6.75 -11.68 3.24
C PHE A 352 5.92 -10.47 3.67
N ASP A 353 6.41 -9.27 3.34
CA ASP A 353 5.75 -8.01 3.65
C ASP A 353 4.45 -7.85 2.87
N ALA A 354 4.44 -8.36 1.64
CA ALA A 354 3.22 -8.51 0.84
C ALA A 354 3.23 -9.83 0.08
N ILE A 355 2.02 -10.33 -0.15
CA ILE A 355 1.76 -11.50 -0.99
C ILE A 355 0.80 -11.06 -2.07
N TYR A 356 1.21 -11.15 -3.33
CA TYR A 356 0.38 -10.86 -4.48
C TYR A 356 -0.05 -12.16 -5.17
N CYS A 357 -1.29 -12.20 -5.66
CA CYS A 357 -1.76 -13.27 -6.54
C CYS A 357 -2.23 -12.66 -7.86
N ILE A 358 -1.53 -12.98 -8.94
CA ILE A 358 -1.84 -12.58 -10.31
C ILE A 358 -3.03 -13.42 -10.80
N ASN A 359 -4.09 -12.77 -11.24
CA ASN A 359 -5.28 -13.41 -11.79
C ASN A 359 -5.94 -12.51 -12.83
N LEU A 360 -6.37 -13.08 -13.95
CA LEU A 360 -7.16 -12.35 -14.96
C LEU A 360 -8.58 -12.10 -14.44
N ASP A 361 -9.14 -10.91 -14.67
CA ASP A 361 -10.47 -10.51 -14.16
C ASP A 361 -11.61 -11.43 -14.59
N PHE A 362 -11.56 -11.96 -15.80
CA PHE A 362 -12.57 -12.90 -16.30
C PHE A 362 -12.37 -14.35 -15.81
N LYS A 363 -11.26 -14.67 -15.13
CA LYS A 363 -10.96 -16.01 -14.57
C LYS A 363 -11.45 -16.13 -13.12
N THR A 364 -12.75 -15.89 -12.93
CA THR A 364 -13.38 -15.88 -11.59
C THR A 364 -13.34 -17.24 -10.89
N GLU A 365 -13.45 -18.35 -11.62
CA GLU A 365 -13.35 -19.71 -11.06
C GLU A 365 -11.95 -20.00 -10.49
N ARG A 366 -10.88 -19.69 -11.24
CA ARG A 366 -9.48 -19.83 -10.75
C ARG A 366 -9.24 -18.97 -9.51
N TRP A 367 -9.82 -17.76 -9.48
CA TRP A 367 -9.74 -16.91 -8.29
C TRP A 367 -10.45 -17.54 -7.08
N GLN A 368 -11.65 -18.10 -7.25
CA GLN A 368 -12.36 -18.80 -6.18
C GLN A 368 -11.55 -19.98 -5.63
N GLU A 369 -10.95 -20.79 -6.51
CA GLU A 369 -10.06 -21.88 -6.09
C GLU A 369 -8.86 -21.37 -5.27
N MET A 370 -8.20 -20.30 -5.72
CA MET A 370 -7.10 -19.70 -4.96
C MET A 370 -7.56 -19.16 -3.61
N GLN A 371 -8.74 -18.55 -3.54
CA GLN A 371 -9.31 -18.09 -2.27
C GLN A 371 -9.55 -19.24 -1.28
N GLU A 372 -9.97 -20.41 -1.76
CA GLU A 372 -10.10 -21.61 -0.94
C GLU A 372 -8.74 -22.13 -0.45
N ARG A 373 -7.72 -22.15 -1.33
CA ARG A 373 -6.34 -22.50 -0.94
C ARG A 373 -5.80 -21.53 0.12
N PHE A 374 -5.97 -20.23 -0.08
CA PHE A 374 -5.58 -19.21 0.91
C PHE A 374 -6.35 -19.35 2.22
N GLN A 375 -7.60 -19.78 2.20
CA GLN A 375 -8.36 -20.04 3.41
C GLN A 375 -7.77 -21.21 4.20
N ARG A 376 -7.36 -22.31 3.54
CA ARG A 376 -6.68 -23.45 4.19
C ARG A 376 -5.34 -23.06 4.81
N LEU A 377 -4.64 -22.11 4.18
CA LEU A 377 -3.35 -21.60 4.65
C LEU A 377 -3.47 -20.43 5.64
N HIS A 378 -4.68 -20.01 6.00
CA HIS A 378 -4.94 -18.82 6.84
C HIS A 378 -4.40 -17.49 6.25
N LEU A 379 -4.26 -17.41 4.92
CA LEU A 379 -3.70 -16.25 4.20
C LEU A 379 -4.75 -15.37 3.54
N ARG A 380 -6.05 -15.70 3.63
CA ARG A 380 -7.11 -15.00 2.88
C ARG A 380 -7.11 -13.48 3.05
N LYS A 381 -6.76 -12.98 4.23
CA LYS A 381 -6.67 -11.53 4.51
C LYS A 381 -5.32 -10.90 4.15
N ARG A 382 -4.31 -11.71 3.83
CA ARG A 382 -2.93 -11.29 3.53
C ARG A 382 -2.62 -11.19 2.05
N VAL A 383 -3.31 -11.98 1.23
CA VAL A 383 -3.09 -11.97 -0.22
C VAL A 383 -3.81 -10.79 -0.87
N ARG A 384 -3.04 -9.99 -1.60
CA ARG A 384 -3.52 -8.91 -2.48
C ARG A 384 -3.74 -9.49 -3.87
N ARG A 385 -4.97 -9.41 -4.38
CA ARG A 385 -5.24 -9.78 -5.77
C ARG A 385 -4.64 -8.73 -6.70
N PHE A 386 -3.86 -9.17 -7.68
CA PHE A 386 -3.34 -8.33 -8.74
C PHE A 386 -4.09 -8.68 -10.03
N SER A 387 -4.75 -7.68 -10.66
CA SER A 387 -5.38 -7.90 -11.96
C SER A 387 -4.29 -8.09 -13.01
N ALA A 388 -4.23 -9.28 -13.59
CA ALA A 388 -3.23 -9.63 -14.56
C ALA A 388 -3.38 -8.78 -15.82
N ILE A 389 -2.25 -8.35 -16.38
CA ILE A 389 -2.24 -7.56 -17.61
C ILE A 389 -2.63 -8.45 -18.78
N GLU A 390 -3.85 -8.24 -19.30
CA GLU A 390 -4.40 -9.06 -20.37
C GLU A 390 -3.69 -8.78 -21.69
N THR A 391 -3.22 -9.85 -22.35
CA THR A 391 -2.53 -9.75 -23.64
C THR A 391 -2.97 -10.89 -24.56
N ILE A 392 -3.83 -10.56 -25.54
CA ILE A 392 -4.48 -11.53 -26.43
C ILE A 392 -3.47 -12.29 -27.29
N GLU A 393 -2.46 -11.60 -27.82
CA GLU A 393 -1.51 -12.19 -28.78
C GLU A 393 -0.47 -13.10 -28.12
N ASN A 394 -0.03 -12.76 -26.91
CA ASN A 394 1.03 -13.47 -26.21
C ASN A 394 0.97 -13.24 -24.70
N GLN A 395 0.48 -14.24 -23.98
CA GLN A 395 0.36 -14.26 -22.52
C GLN A 395 1.68 -14.01 -21.76
N HIS A 396 2.84 -14.28 -22.37
CA HIS A 396 4.14 -14.01 -21.74
C HIS A 396 4.40 -12.51 -21.56
N ILE A 397 3.80 -11.66 -22.40
CA ILE A 397 3.85 -10.20 -22.24
C ILE A 397 3.14 -9.82 -20.95
N GLY A 398 1.90 -10.29 -20.79
CA GLY A 398 1.07 -10.03 -19.60
C GLY A 398 1.75 -10.49 -18.32
N CYS A 399 2.22 -11.74 -18.30
CA CYS A 399 2.96 -12.31 -17.17
C CYS A 399 4.17 -11.45 -16.78
N ALA A 400 5.06 -11.12 -17.74
CA ALA A 400 6.26 -10.32 -17.46
C ALA A 400 5.92 -8.91 -16.93
N LEU A 401 4.94 -8.24 -17.54
CA LEU A 401 4.50 -6.91 -17.10
C LEU A 401 3.81 -6.94 -15.74
N SER A 402 3.01 -7.97 -15.43
CA SER A 402 2.36 -8.10 -14.12
C SER A 402 3.38 -8.28 -13.00
N HIS A 403 4.37 -9.15 -13.21
CA HIS A 403 5.49 -9.30 -12.27
C HIS A 403 6.28 -7.99 -12.10
N ARG A 404 6.58 -7.29 -13.20
CA ARG A 404 7.26 -5.99 -13.18
C ARG A 404 6.47 -4.96 -12.36
N GLU A 405 5.18 -4.83 -12.61
CA GLU A 405 4.34 -3.84 -11.94
C GLU A 405 4.21 -4.13 -10.43
N ILE A 406 4.12 -5.41 -10.04
CA ILE A 406 4.16 -5.79 -8.63
C ILE A 406 5.49 -5.38 -7.98
N VAL A 407 6.62 -5.60 -8.65
CA VAL A 407 7.95 -5.18 -8.15
C VAL A 407 8.07 -3.66 -8.09
N GLU A 408 7.51 -2.94 -9.06
CA GLU A 408 7.47 -1.48 -9.04
C GLU A 408 6.63 -0.97 -7.86
N LYS A 409 5.46 -1.55 -7.62
CA LYS A 409 4.60 -1.25 -6.46
C LYS A 409 5.30 -1.57 -5.14
N ALA A 410 5.98 -2.71 -5.06
CA ALA A 410 6.74 -3.14 -3.90
C ALA A 410 7.87 -2.17 -3.56
N LYS A 411 8.65 -1.77 -4.57
CA LYS A 411 9.71 -0.76 -4.43
C LYS A 411 9.15 0.57 -3.93
N ARG A 412 8.06 1.06 -4.54
CA ARG A 412 7.40 2.32 -4.13
C ARG A 412 6.87 2.27 -2.71
N GLN A 413 6.46 1.10 -2.23
CA GLN A 413 6.00 0.88 -0.86
C GLN A 413 7.13 0.64 0.15
N GLY A 414 8.39 0.53 -0.29
CA GLY A 414 9.51 0.20 0.59
C GLY A 414 9.47 -1.21 1.15
N LEU A 415 8.84 -2.17 0.45
CA LEU A 415 8.76 -3.56 0.90
C LEU A 415 10.10 -4.28 0.73
N ASN A 416 10.46 -5.15 1.67
CA ASN A 416 11.70 -5.92 1.61
C ASN A 416 11.51 -7.26 0.88
N ASN A 417 10.50 -8.03 1.28
CA ASN A 417 10.28 -9.39 0.78
C ASN A 417 8.87 -9.50 0.20
N VAL A 418 8.76 -9.76 -1.10
CA VAL A 418 7.46 -9.87 -1.78
C VAL A 418 7.30 -11.22 -2.43
N LEU A 419 6.24 -11.94 -2.05
CA LEU A 419 5.84 -13.19 -2.70
C LEU A 419 4.83 -12.91 -3.80
N VAL A 420 5.06 -13.46 -4.98
CA VAL A 420 4.15 -13.40 -6.12
C VAL A 420 3.70 -14.81 -6.47
N LEU A 421 2.39 -14.99 -6.52
CA LEU A 421 1.71 -16.22 -6.88
C LEU A 421 0.94 -16.01 -8.18
N GLU A 422 0.84 -17.03 -9.01
CA GLU A 422 -0.11 -17.10 -10.13
C GLU A 422 -1.33 -17.96 -9.73
N ASP A 423 -2.45 -17.79 -10.42
CA ASP A 423 -3.73 -18.40 -10.06
C ASP A 423 -3.88 -19.90 -10.41
N ASP A 424 -2.82 -20.54 -10.92
CA ASP A 424 -2.66 -22.00 -11.03
C ASP A 424 -1.65 -22.59 -10.05
N ALA A 425 -1.14 -21.79 -9.11
CA ALA A 425 -0.33 -22.31 -8.02
C ALA A 425 -1.15 -23.29 -7.16
N ILE A 426 -0.58 -24.47 -6.93
CA ILE A 426 -1.06 -25.48 -5.99
C ILE A 426 0.01 -25.72 -4.92
N PHE A 427 -0.41 -26.03 -3.70
CA PHE A 427 0.49 -26.05 -2.55
C PHE A 427 0.59 -27.44 -1.96
N LEU A 428 1.80 -27.79 -1.48
CA LEU A 428 2.04 -29.03 -0.78
C LEU A 428 1.26 -29.03 0.56
N ASP A 429 0.63 -30.15 0.93
CA ASP A 429 -0.22 -30.22 2.13
C ASP A 429 0.50 -29.82 3.45
N ASP A 430 1.82 -30.02 3.53
CA ASP A 430 2.69 -29.60 4.65
C ASP A 430 3.58 -28.40 4.30
N ILE A 431 3.11 -27.53 3.40
CA ILE A 431 3.81 -26.30 2.98
C ILE A 431 4.34 -25.49 4.17
N ASN A 432 3.55 -25.32 5.24
CA ASN A 432 3.99 -24.49 6.37
C ASN A 432 5.27 -25.04 7.02
N LEU A 433 5.39 -26.36 7.16
CA LEU A 433 6.57 -26.99 7.75
C LEU A 433 7.81 -26.79 6.87
N HIS A 434 7.68 -27.06 5.57
CA HIS A 434 8.81 -27.01 4.65
C HIS A 434 9.22 -25.57 4.28
N LEU A 435 8.24 -24.67 4.16
CA LEU A 435 8.49 -23.26 3.92
C LEU A 435 9.15 -22.60 5.12
N GLN A 436 8.71 -22.89 6.36
CA GLN A 436 9.35 -22.38 7.58
C GLN A 436 10.84 -22.73 7.62
N ARG A 437 11.16 -24.01 7.43
CA ARG A 437 12.55 -24.51 7.41
C ARG A 437 13.39 -23.85 6.32
N SER A 438 12.82 -23.69 5.12
CA SER A 438 13.50 -23.04 4.01
C SER A 438 13.74 -21.56 4.29
N ILE A 439 12.78 -20.85 4.88
CA ILE A 439 12.90 -19.43 5.24
C ILE A 439 13.94 -19.21 6.36
N GLU A 440 14.00 -20.10 7.35
CA GLU A 440 15.02 -20.03 8.42
C GLU A 440 16.45 -20.10 7.87
N GLU A 441 16.67 -20.94 6.86
CA GLU A 441 17.94 -21.00 6.13
C GLU A 441 18.10 -19.79 5.20
N LEU A 442 17.03 -19.36 4.51
CA LEU A 442 17.06 -18.26 3.53
C LEU A 442 17.47 -16.94 4.18
N LYS A 443 16.99 -16.67 5.40
CA LYS A 443 17.37 -15.49 6.21
C LYS A 443 18.88 -15.37 6.45
N GLN A 444 19.62 -16.47 6.35
CA GLN A 444 21.07 -16.51 6.55
C GLN A 444 21.85 -16.38 5.22
N GLN A 445 21.16 -16.30 4.09
CA GLN A 445 21.75 -16.22 2.76
C GLN A 445 21.56 -14.84 2.12
N ASN A 446 22.49 -14.46 1.24
CA ASN A 446 22.32 -13.30 0.37
C ASN A 446 21.44 -13.68 -0.82
N TRP A 447 20.12 -13.72 -0.60
CA TRP A 447 19.16 -14.09 -1.63
C TRP A 447 18.60 -12.86 -2.37
N ARG A 448 18.20 -13.09 -3.62
CA ARG A 448 17.61 -12.12 -4.56
C ARG A 448 16.27 -12.62 -5.09
N VAL A 449 16.23 -13.90 -5.42
CA VAL A 449 15.04 -14.60 -5.94
C VAL A 449 14.90 -15.94 -5.23
N PHE A 450 13.72 -16.21 -4.68
CA PHE A 450 13.42 -17.45 -3.99
C PHE A 450 12.20 -18.13 -4.62
N TYR A 451 12.39 -19.34 -5.11
CA TYR A 451 11.34 -20.13 -5.77
C TYR A 451 10.71 -21.09 -4.76
N LEU A 452 9.38 -21.08 -4.67
CA LEU A 452 8.63 -22.08 -3.89
C LEU A 452 8.43 -23.38 -4.70
N GLY A 453 8.59 -23.31 -6.01
CA GLY A 453 8.71 -24.43 -6.93
C GLY A 453 9.02 -23.97 -8.35
N GLY A 454 9.16 -24.91 -9.27
CA GLY A 454 9.44 -24.62 -10.67
C GLY A 454 9.85 -25.87 -11.46
N HIS A 455 9.97 -25.73 -12.76
CA HIS A 455 10.30 -26.85 -13.64
C HIS A 455 11.83 -27.00 -13.78
N LYS A 456 12.41 -28.08 -13.24
CA LYS A 456 13.86 -28.33 -13.23
C LYS A 456 14.42 -28.88 -14.56
N TRP A 457 13.57 -29.35 -15.46
CA TRP A 457 13.98 -29.98 -16.75
C TRP A 457 14.91 -31.19 -16.57
N GLY A 458 14.65 -32.01 -15.54
CA GLY A 458 15.47 -33.19 -15.23
C GLY A 458 16.84 -32.89 -14.63
N GLN A 459 17.08 -31.64 -14.21
CA GLN A 459 18.29 -31.25 -13.50
C GLN A 459 18.13 -31.47 -11.99
N ASP A 460 19.19 -31.95 -11.35
CA ASP A 460 19.33 -31.94 -9.90
C ASP A 460 20.13 -30.72 -9.47
N PHE A 461 19.65 -30.03 -8.44
CA PHE A 461 20.34 -28.89 -7.84
C PHE A 461 20.97 -29.30 -6.53
N SER A 462 22.15 -28.74 -6.25
CA SER A 462 22.86 -29.02 -5.02
C SER A 462 22.29 -28.19 -3.88
N LYS A 463 22.32 -28.75 -2.67
CA LYS A 463 22.02 -27.98 -1.46
C LYS A 463 23.01 -26.84 -1.32
N VAL A 464 22.53 -25.69 -0.84
CA VAL A 464 23.42 -24.59 -0.44
C VAL A 464 24.32 -25.07 0.69
N ASP A 465 25.57 -24.63 0.72
CA ASP A 465 26.52 -25.02 1.77
C ASP A 465 25.96 -24.68 3.17
N GLY A 466 25.87 -25.70 4.02
CA GLY A 466 25.30 -25.57 5.38
C GLY A 466 23.77 -25.63 5.45
N CYS A 467 23.07 -25.77 4.33
CA CYS A 467 21.61 -25.84 4.25
C CYS A 467 21.11 -27.27 3.99
N GLN A 468 19.96 -27.60 4.55
CA GLN A 468 19.23 -28.86 4.35
C GLN A 468 17.94 -28.67 3.55
N TYR A 469 17.39 -27.46 3.52
CA TYR A 469 16.08 -27.15 2.94
C TYR A 469 16.15 -26.13 1.80
N LEU A 470 17.34 -25.63 1.46
CA LEU A 470 17.59 -24.80 0.29
C LEU A 470 18.52 -25.46 -0.73
N GLU A 471 18.16 -25.33 -2.00
CA GLU A 471 19.00 -25.67 -3.14
C GLU A 471 19.40 -24.39 -3.90
N GLU A 472 20.66 -24.35 -4.35
CA GLU A 472 21.15 -23.28 -5.22
C GLU A 472 20.73 -23.54 -6.66
N ILE A 473 20.23 -22.51 -7.34
CA ILE A 473 19.82 -22.60 -8.74
C ILE A 473 20.94 -22.05 -9.63
N PRO A 474 21.79 -22.91 -10.24
CA PRO A 474 22.86 -22.42 -11.10
C PRO A 474 22.34 -21.84 -12.42
N LYS A 475 21.27 -22.44 -12.98
CA LYS A 475 20.54 -22.00 -14.19
C LYS A 475 19.39 -22.96 -14.52
N GLY A 476 18.50 -22.51 -15.39
CA GLY A 476 17.57 -23.38 -16.11
C GLY A 476 16.32 -23.82 -15.33
N LEU A 477 16.08 -23.31 -14.11
CA LEU A 477 14.78 -23.43 -13.47
C LEU A 477 13.80 -22.45 -14.13
N THR A 478 12.63 -22.92 -14.56
CA THR A 478 11.64 -22.09 -15.26
C THR A 478 10.28 -22.14 -14.55
N VAL A 479 9.30 -21.36 -15.06
CA VAL A 479 7.99 -21.06 -14.45
C VAL A 479 8.07 -20.04 -13.29
N THR A 480 7.01 -19.25 -13.11
CA THR A 480 6.87 -18.17 -12.11
C THR A 480 5.65 -18.31 -11.19
N HIS A 481 4.99 -19.47 -11.17
CA HIS A 481 3.72 -19.69 -10.45
C HIS A 481 3.78 -19.39 -8.94
N ALA A 482 4.96 -19.53 -8.33
CA ALA A 482 5.19 -19.14 -6.94
C ALA A 482 6.66 -18.74 -6.71
N ILE A 483 6.91 -17.43 -6.72
CA ILE A 483 8.25 -16.84 -6.69
C ILE A 483 8.28 -15.61 -5.77
N ALA A 484 9.32 -15.49 -4.96
CA ALA A 484 9.56 -14.34 -4.10
C ALA A 484 10.76 -13.52 -4.58
N TYR A 485 10.65 -12.20 -4.45
CA TYR A 485 11.68 -11.23 -4.79
C TYR A 485 12.11 -10.47 -3.54
N HIS A 486 13.42 -10.35 -3.35
CA HIS A 486 14.02 -9.50 -2.33
C HIS A 486 14.26 -8.10 -2.89
N HIS A 487 14.17 -7.05 -2.05
CA HIS A 487 14.30 -5.65 -2.49
C HIS A 487 15.62 -5.36 -3.22
N SER A 488 16.69 -6.08 -2.89
CA SER A 488 17.99 -5.97 -3.59
C SER A 488 17.93 -6.33 -5.08
N PHE A 489 16.88 -7.01 -5.54
CA PHE A 489 16.67 -7.37 -6.93
C PHE A 489 15.73 -6.42 -7.68
N PHE A 490 14.99 -5.55 -6.98
CA PHE A 490 13.93 -4.75 -7.60
C PHE A 490 14.47 -3.85 -8.71
N ASP A 491 15.56 -3.12 -8.47
CA ASP A 491 16.14 -2.21 -9.46
C ASP A 491 16.61 -2.93 -10.71
N GLU A 492 17.31 -4.05 -10.55
CA GLU A 492 17.78 -4.82 -11.70
C GLU A 492 16.64 -5.39 -12.52
N MET A 493 15.58 -5.89 -11.87
CA MET A 493 14.39 -6.32 -12.57
C MET A 493 13.72 -5.16 -13.32
N LEU A 494 13.63 -3.99 -12.68
CA LEU A 494 13.00 -2.82 -13.28
C LEU A 494 13.83 -2.19 -14.42
N ASP A 495 15.16 -2.31 -14.38
CA ASP A 495 16.03 -1.80 -15.44
C ASP A 495 16.05 -2.73 -16.66
N ASN A 496 15.85 -4.04 -16.46
CA ASN A 496 15.93 -5.04 -17.52
C ASN A 496 14.59 -5.39 -18.18
N ILE A 497 13.47 -5.30 -17.46
CA ILE A 497 12.14 -5.61 -17.99
C ILE A 497 11.45 -4.31 -18.42
N PRO A 498 11.09 -4.11 -19.70
CA PRO A 498 10.47 -2.87 -20.15
C PRO A 498 9.07 -2.64 -19.55
N PRO A 499 8.61 -1.38 -19.42
CA PRO A 499 7.37 -1.03 -18.72
C PRO A 499 6.10 -1.13 -19.59
N ASP A 500 6.23 -1.28 -20.91
CA ASP A 500 5.11 -1.22 -21.84
C ASP A 500 5.05 -2.44 -22.77
N ILE A 501 3.87 -2.67 -23.35
CA ILE A 501 3.57 -3.83 -24.21
C ILE A 501 4.46 -3.87 -25.45
N ASP A 502 4.70 -2.74 -26.10
CA ASP A 502 5.41 -2.72 -27.39
C ASP A 502 6.91 -3.00 -27.20
N SER A 503 7.51 -2.36 -26.20
CA SER A 503 8.88 -2.66 -25.77
C SER A 503 9.00 -4.10 -25.29
N MET A 504 7.99 -4.63 -24.59
CA MET A 504 7.96 -6.04 -24.16
C MET A 504 7.90 -7.02 -25.34
N LYS A 505 7.13 -6.71 -26.39
CA LYS A 505 7.11 -7.52 -27.64
C LYS A 505 8.51 -7.64 -28.25
N ILE A 506 9.31 -6.58 -28.20
CA ILE A 506 10.70 -6.59 -28.68
C ILE A 506 11.58 -7.40 -27.74
N TRP A 507 11.46 -7.18 -26.44
CA TRP A 507 12.23 -7.86 -25.40
C TRP A 507 12.06 -9.38 -25.46
N LEU A 508 10.82 -9.87 -25.61
CA LEU A 508 10.53 -11.31 -25.71
C LEU A 508 11.13 -11.98 -26.95
N LYS A 509 11.51 -11.25 -28.01
CA LYS A 509 12.23 -11.85 -29.15
C LYS A 509 13.59 -12.40 -28.72
N ASN A 510 14.22 -11.79 -27.72
CA ASN A 510 15.53 -12.22 -27.20
C ASN A 510 15.39 -13.13 -25.97
N HIS A 511 14.32 -12.96 -25.20
CA HIS A 511 14.18 -13.58 -23.88
C HIS A 511 13.08 -14.64 -23.78
N ILE A 512 12.16 -14.70 -24.75
CA ILE A 512 11.01 -15.63 -24.86
C ILE A 512 9.91 -15.38 -23.81
N ALA A 513 10.27 -15.32 -22.53
CA ALA A 513 9.39 -15.12 -21.39
C ALA A 513 10.20 -14.69 -20.15
N ILE A 514 9.53 -14.17 -19.12
CA ILE A 514 10.19 -13.71 -17.87
C ILE A 514 10.94 -14.85 -17.17
N ASP A 515 10.35 -16.05 -17.10
CA ASP A 515 10.96 -17.21 -16.49
C ASP A 515 12.23 -17.66 -17.23
N GLN A 516 12.22 -17.59 -18.56
CA GLN A 516 13.38 -17.87 -19.40
C GLN A 516 14.49 -16.83 -19.23
N TRP A 517 14.14 -15.56 -19.07
CA TRP A 517 15.11 -14.51 -18.76
C TRP A 517 15.74 -14.70 -17.39
N LEU A 518 14.93 -14.96 -16.35
CA LEU A 518 15.42 -15.30 -15.01
C LEU A 518 16.37 -16.50 -15.08
N ALA A 519 15.99 -17.54 -15.80
CA ALA A 519 16.76 -18.77 -15.96
C ALA A 519 18.12 -18.60 -16.64
N ARG A 520 18.20 -17.72 -17.64
CA ARG A 520 19.40 -17.55 -18.48
C ARG A 520 20.30 -16.41 -18.03
N THR A 521 19.72 -15.40 -17.38
CA THR A 521 20.39 -14.12 -17.11
C THR A 521 20.62 -13.91 -15.62
N ILE A 522 19.65 -14.26 -14.78
CA ILE A 522 19.68 -13.92 -13.35
C ILE A 522 20.22 -15.07 -12.51
N GLN A 523 19.70 -16.28 -12.68
CA GLN A 523 20.16 -17.47 -11.93
C GLN A 523 21.69 -17.67 -11.98
N PRO A 524 22.37 -17.52 -13.14
CA PRO A 524 23.84 -17.68 -13.20
C PRO A 524 24.63 -16.64 -12.39
N GLN A 525 24.01 -15.55 -11.94
CA GLN A 525 24.66 -14.52 -11.14
C GLN A 525 24.70 -14.85 -9.64
N GLY A 526 24.00 -15.92 -9.20
CA GLY A 526 23.90 -16.30 -7.80
C GLY A 526 22.81 -15.54 -7.03
N GLY A 527 22.54 -16.00 -5.80
CA GLY A 527 21.46 -15.49 -4.95
C GLY A 527 20.06 -15.96 -5.39
N CYS A 528 19.97 -17.02 -6.20
CA CYS A 528 18.72 -17.65 -6.59
C CYS A 528 18.60 -19.02 -5.93
N PHE A 529 17.55 -19.21 -5.11
CA PHE A 529 17.34 -20.42 -4.33
C PHE A 529 15.95 -21.01 -4.58
N ILE A 530 15.82 -22.32 -4.39
CA ILE A 530 14.52 -23.01 -4.39
C ILE A 530 14.34 -23.79 -3.09
N SER A 531 13.12 -23.81 -2.58
CA SER A 531 12.73 -24.67 -1.45
C SER A 531 12.97 -26.15 -1.78
N SER A 532 13.44 -26.92 -0.81
CA SER A 532 13.65 -28.36 -0.96
C SER A 532 13.16 -29.13 0.29
N PRO A 533 12.05 -29.90 0.18
CA PRO A 533 11.27 -30.12 -1.04
C PRO A 533 10.61 -28.82 -1.54
N VAL A 534 10.25 -28.80 -2.82
CA VAL A 534 9.43 -27.72 -3.37
C VAL A 534 8.07 -27.74 -2.67
N VAL A 535 7.53 -26.55 -2.39
CA VAL A 535 6.29 -26.39 -1.61
C VAL A 535 5.13 -25.87 -2.44
N ALA A 536 5.39 -25.46 -3.68
CA ALA A 536 4.36 -25.07 -4.64
C ALA A 536 4.63 -25.72 -6.00
N SER A 537 3.57 -26.05 -6.75
CA SER A 537 3.67 -26.56 -8.12
C SER A 537 2.53 -25.96 -8.97
N GLN A 538 2.34 -26.49 -10.18
CA GLN A 538 1.18 -26.22 -11.03
C GLN A 538 0.78 -27.50 -11.76
N SER A 539 -0.50 -27.63 -12.12
CA SER A 539 -1.05 -28.85 -12.73
C SER A 539 -0.28 -29.33 -13.97
N SER A 540 0.28 -28.41 -14.76
CA SER A 540 1.02 -28.71 -15.98
C SER A 540 2.39 -29.37 -15.72
N ILE A 541 2.96 -29.22 -14.52
CA ILE A 541 4.29 -29.75 -14.16
C ILE A 541 4.26 -30.80 -13.04
N LEU A 542 3.09 -31.13 -12.48
CA LEU A 542 2.94 -32.17 -11.45
C LEU A 542 3.58 -33.52 -11.84
N GLY A 543 3.52 -33.90 -13.11
CA GLY A 543 4.14 -35.13 -13.61
C GLY A 543 5.67 -35.16 -13.49
N GLN A 544 6.30 -34.02 -13.23
CA GLN A 544 7.74 -33.83 -13.08
C GLN A 544 8.17 -33.78 -11.60
N GLU A 545 7.23 -33.62 -10.68
CA GLU A 545 7.53 -33.64 -9.25
C GLU A 545 7.93 -35.04 -8.79
N TYR A 546 8.61 -35.13 -7.64
CA TYR A 546 8.96 -36.43 -7.05
C TYR A 546 7.69 -37.25 -6.77
N PRO A 547 7.66 -38.55 -7.12
CA PRO A 547 6.47 -39.39 -6.97
C PRO A 547 5.85 -39.36 -5.56
N GLU A 548 6.65 -39.21 -4.50
CA GLU A 548 6.17 -39.10 -3.12
C GLU A 548 5.37 -37.82 -2.80
N HIS A 549 5.47 -36.78 -3.64
CA HIS A 549 4.82 -35.49 -3.42
C HIS A 549 3.66 -35.21 -4.40
N ARG A 550 3.57 -35.93 -5.53
CA ARG A 550 2.61 -35.62 -6.61
C ARG A 550 1.16 -35.53 -6.16
N ASP A 551 0.73 -36.46 -5.32
CA ASP A 551 -0.66 -36.56 -4.86
C ASP A 551 -0.95 -35.67 -3.63
N ARG A 552 0.03 -34.86 -3.21
CA ARG A 552 0.00 -34.03 -1.99
C ARG A 552 -0.09 -32.53 -2.30
N PHE A 553 -0.21 -32.15 -3.56
CA PHE A 553 -0.43 -30.76 -3.96
C PHE A 553 -1.93 -30.49 -4.15
N SER A 554 -2.46 -29.45 -3.50
CA SER A 554 -3.90 -29.11 -3.52
C SER A 554 -4.22 -27.62 -3.57
#